data_AF-A0A1F2TP71-F1
#
_entry.id   AF-A0A1F2TP71-F1
#
_cell.length_a   1.000
_cell.length_b   1.000
_cell.length_c   1.000
_cell.angle_alpha   90.00
_cell.angle_beta   90.00
_cell.angle_gamma   90.00
#
_symmetry.space_group_name_H-M   'P 1'
#
loop_
_entity.id
_entity.type
_entity.pdbx_description
1 polymer ?
#
loop_
_entity_poly.entity_id
_entity_poly.type
_entity_poly.pdbx_seq_one_letter_code
_entity_poly.pdbx_strand_id
1 'polypeptide(L)'
;MSRPRDFLGWLENRSDSLSPIVVKEVRQLVRAREFMYSFGASLVAGLMVASFGAGDALTGKGTSGSWTFAALMGCLAFLGLAVVPLGAFSALRNERMEQTLELITLTALSPRRVVIGKLLTQGVKLATLFAAMAPFIAMSFVLGGIDFVTILVSILVLFLWSVWACALCLCLSTLFKARAMSVLVFGAGGVVLFVILSMAGNLFMLARRGGVSGPVVFGAATGSGSWMTLAIATSFCLASMANLVFLAENRLSLPSENRVTPLRTGFLVQFLLIAAWTLTSINGPAADRSGAVTALGIFGGLHLGMVAIFTVTEDLVVSRRAFLHMKSTSRWRWLLAMFRPGGGRGAVYVLAQMAVLLFAAWMLGADRFKVRWLVAVCGYVCFFTGAPVFFFRLLRPARAASLQLRVAVMALVLASVLLPDILYYLLWRPDVFDLKYSARHLLNPFRTLANWPLVETRAWFSVPVALGLTGLLAYLGVIFTGMGMAGQPATIDPDGSGATAGEPGSAHVLY
;
A
#
# COMPACT_ATOMS: atom_id res chain seq x y z
N MET A 1 -50.59 2.23 9.82
CA MET A 1 -49.36 2.91 10.32
C MET A 1 -48.34 1.91 10.90
N SER A 2 -48.03 0.80 10.22
CA SER A 2 -47.14 -0.28 10.72
C SER A 2 -45.72 -0.27 10.12
N ARG A 3 -45.54 0.30 8.93
CA ARG A 3 -44.25 0.31 8.20
C ARG A 3 -43.03 0.91 8.92
N PRO A 4 -43.11 1.93 9.79
CA PRO A 4 -41.90 2.46 10.43
C PRO A 4 -41.34 1.54 11.52
N ARG A 5 -42.16 0.72 12.18
CA ARG A 5 -41.69 -0.20 13.24
C ARG A 5 -40.94 -1.39 12.68
N ASP A 6 -41.38 -1.93 11.55
CA ASP A 6 -40.71 -3.04 10.86
C ASP A 6 -39.36 -2.61 10.29
N PHE A 7 -39.29 -1.38 9.77
CA PHE A 7 -38.03 -0.78 9.30
C PHE A 7 -37.04 -0.52 10.45
N LEU A 8 -37.54 -0.03 11.59
CA LEU A 8 -36.72 0.17 12.79
C LEU A 8 -36.22 -1.16 13.37
N GLY A 9 -37.07 -2.20 13.45
CA GLY A 9 -36.66 -3.53 13.89
C GLY A 9 -35.67 -4.20 12.93
N TRP A 10 -35.79 -3.95 11.62
CA TRP A 10 -34.80 -4.39 10.63
C TRP A 10 -33.46 -3.66 10.80
N LEU A 11 -33.49 -2.34 11.06
CA LEU A 11 -32.29 -1.55 11.35
C LEU A 11 -31.63 -1.96 12.67
N GLU A 12 -32.41 -2.31 13.68
CA GLU A 12 -31.92 -2.77 14.99
C GLU A 12 -31.24 -4.15 14.86
N ASN A 13 -31.87 -5.11 14.18
CA ASN A 13 -31.26 -6.40 13.85
C ASN A 13 -30.00 -6.25 12.98
N ARG A 14 -29.98 -5.27 12.06
CA ARG A 14 -28.78 -4.96 11.27
C ARG A 14 -27.71 -4.25 12.10
N SER A 15 -28.08 -3.41 13.05
CA SER A 15 -27.18 -2.77 14.01
C SER A 15 -26.51 -3.81 14.91
N ASP A 16 -27.26 -4.82 15.36
CA ASP A 16 -26.70 -5.94 16.14
C ASP A 16 -25.74 -6.81 15.33
N SER A 17 -25.89 -6.85 14.00
CA SER A 17 -24.94 -7.49 13.09
C SER A 17 -23.68 -6.64 12.83
N LEU A 18 -23.74 -5.33 13.06
CA LEU A 18 -22.58 -4.44 12.99
C LEU A 18 -21.79 -4.57 14.29
N SER A 19 -20.46 -4.64 14.19
CA SER A 19 -19.62 -4.71 15.38
C SER A 19 -19.94 -3.51 16.30
N PRO A 20 -20.19 -3.71 17.60
CA PRO A 20 -20.63 -2.64 18.51
C PRO A 20 -19.65 -1.46 18.60
N ILE A 21 -18.38 -1.72 18.24
CA ILE A 21 -17.36 -0.69 18.06
C ILE A 21 -17.73 0.33 16.98
N VAL A 22 -18.27 -0.10 15.83
CA VAL A 22 -18.67 0.80 14.74
C VAL A 22 -19.80 1.72 15.19
N VAL A 23 -20.81 1.16 15.84
CA VAL A 23 -21.97 1.94 16.31
C VAL A 23 -21.53 3.00 17.32
N LYS A 24 -20.66 2.62 18.27
CA LYS A 24 -20.08 3.55 19.24
C LYS A 24 -19.30 4.68 18.56
N GLU A 25 -18.38 4.31 17.67
CA GLU A 25 -17.48 5.23 16.98
C GLU A 25 -18.23 6.18 16.03
N VAL A 26 -19.23 5.69 15.30
CA VAL A 26 -20.10 6.53 14.44
C VAL A 26 -20.88 7.54 15.28
N ARG A 27 -21.41 7.14 16.45
CA ARG A 27 -22.11 8.05 17.36
C ARG A 27 -21.18 9.15 17.89
N GLN A 28 -19.94 8.81 18.19
CA GLN A 28 -18.92 9.78 18.60
C GLN A 28 -18.54 10.71 17.44
N LEU A 29 -18.41 10.18 16.22
CA LEU A 29 -18.06 10.93 15.02
C LEU A 29 -19.09 12.02 14.68
N VAL A 30 -20.39 11.71 14.75
CA VAL A 30 -21.45 12.69 14.45
C VAL A 30 -21.46 13.86 15.43
N ARG A 31 -21.03 13.63 16.68
CA ARG A 31 -20.93 14.66 17.72
C ARG A 31 -19.61 15.44 17.68
N ALA A 32 -18.65 15.01 16.87
CA ALA A 32 -17.34 15.64 16.79
C ALA A 32 -17.41 16.97 16.04
N ARG A 33 -16.75 18.01 16.58
CA ARG A 33 -16.64 19.32 15.92
C ARG A 33 -15.98 19.23 14.54
N GLU A 34 -14.99 18.35 14.40
CA GLU A 34 -14.31 18.09 13.13
C GLU A 34 -15.27 17.63 12.02
N PHE A 35 -16.25 16.78 12.36
CA PHE A 35 -17.27 16.34 11.41
C PHE A 35 -18.13 17.53 10.98
N MET A 36 -18.64 18.31 11.93
CA MET A 36 -19.48 19.48 11.66
C MET A 36 -18.78 20.51 10.76
N TYR A 37 -17.49 20.82 11.02
CA TYR A 37 -16.73 21.73 10.17
C TYR A 37 -16.53 21.17 8.76
N SER A 38 -16.13 19.90 8.62
CA SER A 38 -15.94 19.29 7.29
C SER A 38 -17.25 19.20 6.49
N PHE A 39 -18.36 18.88 7.16
CA PHE A 39 -19.68 18.81 6.55
C PHE A 39 -20.20 20.18 6.14
N GLY A 40 -20.14 21.17 7.04
CA GLY A 40 -20.53 22.56 6.73
C GLY A 40 -19.69 23.16 5.60
N ALA A 41 -18.36 22.96 5.63
CA ALA A 41 -17.47 23.41 4.56
C ALA A 41 -17.81 22.74 3.21
N SER A 42 -18.18 21.46 3.21
CA SER A 42 -18.60 20.76 1.98
C SER A 42 -19.85 21.35 1.34
N LEU A 43 -20.85 21.71 2.17
CA LEU A 43 -22.10 22.33 1.70
C LEU A 43 -21.85 23.73 1.16
N VAL A 44 -21.05 24.53 1.86
CA VAL A 44 -20.70 25.89 1.45
C VAL A 44 -19.89 25.87 0.15
N ALA A 45 -18.89 24.98 0.04
CA ALA A 45 -18.12 24.81 -1.19
C ALA A 45 -19.00 24.31 -2.36
N GLY A 46 -19.86 23.32 -2.11
CA GLY A 46 -20.81 22.81 -3.11
C GLY A 46 -21.76 23.90 -3.61
N LEU A 47 -22.30 24.71 -2.71
CA LEU A 47 -23.17 25.82 -3.04
C LEU A 47 -22.45 26.91 -3.83
N MET A 48 -21.21 27.26 -3.46
CA MET A 48 -20.42 28.25 -4.19
C MET A 48 -20.14 27.80 -5.63
N VAL A 49 -19.70 26.56 -5.82
CA VAL A 49 -19.40 26.01 -7.14
C VAL A 49 -20.67 25.87 -7.99
N ALA A 50 -21.77 25.42 -7.38
CA ALA A 50 -23.07 25.32 -8.06
C ALA A 50 -23.59 26.70 -8.48
N SER A 51 -23.51 27.70 -7.60
CA SER A 51 -23.92 29.09 -7.91
C SER A 51 -23.08 29.68 -9.04
N PHE A 52 -21.76 29.44 -9.05
CA PHE A 52 -20.88 29.89 -10.12
C PHE A 52 -21.22 29.21 -11.45
N GLY A 53 -21.45 27.89 -11.44
CA GLY A 53 -21.87 27.14 -12.63
C GLY A 53 -23.20 27.64 -13.20
N ALA A 54 -24.18 27.91 -12.34
CA ALA A 54 -25.44 28.52 -12.76
C ALA A 54 -25.25 29.91 -13.37
N GLY A 55 -24.38 30.75 -12.78
CA GLY A 55 -24.06 32.07 -13.31
C GLY A 55 -23.38 32.01 -14.69
N ASP A 56 -22.42 31.09 -14.87
CA ASP A 56 -21.73 30.89 -16.14
C ASP A 56 -22.69 30.43 -17.25
N ALA A 57 -23.63 29.54 -16.94
CA ALA A 57 -24.65 29.08 -17.87
C ALA A 57 -25.52 30.21 -18.43
N LEU A 58 -25.80 31.25 -17.62
CA LEU A 58 -26.56 32.43 -18.06
C LEU A 58 -25.79 33.28 -19.08
N THR A 59 -24.45 33.20 -19.11
CA THR A 59 -23.60 33.98 -20.04
C THR A 59 -23.45 33.34 -21.43
N GLY A 60 -24.04 32.15 -21.66
CA GLY A 60 -24.15 31.54 -22.99
C GLY A 60 -22.88 30.87 -23.54
N LYS A 61 -21.82 30.73 -22.75
CA LYS A 61 -20.63 29.94 -23.13
C LYS A 61 -20.92 28.46 -22.85
N GLY A 62 -21.21 27.68 -23.90
CA GLY A 62 -21.70 26.29 -23.84
C GLY A 62 -20.76 25.22 -23.26
N THR A 63 -19.93 25.54 -22.27
CA THR A 63 -18.98 24.63 -21.59
C THR A 63 -19.30 24.41 -20.09
N SER A 64 -20.43 24.91 -19.60
CA SER A 64 -20.67 25.14 -18.18
C SER A 64 -20.75 23.86 -17.31
N GLY A 65 -21.58 22.88 -17.66
CA GLY A 65 -21.83 21.72 -16.79
C GLY A 65 -20.62 20.79 -16.59
N SER A 66 -19.80 20.60 -17.62
CA SER A 66 -18.58 19.77 -17.52
C SER A 66 -17.56 20.36 -16.53
N TRP A 67 -17.39 21.68 -16.57
CA TRP A 67 -16.48 22.37 -15.65
C TRP A 67 -17.03 22.39 -14.23
N THR A 68 -18.34 22.65 -14.05
CA THR A 68 -19.00 22.60 -12.74
C THR A 68 -18.87 21.22 -12.10
N PHE A 69 -19.07 20.14 -12.87
CA PHE A 69 -18.83 18.79 -12.38
C PHE A 69 -17.38 18.56 -11.96
N ALA A 70 -16.42 18.95 -12.79
CA ALA A 70 -15.00 18.78 -12.48
C ALA A 70 -14.61 19.54 -11.19
N ALA A 71 -15.13 20.76 -11.00
CA ALA A 71 -14.92 21.54 -9.79
C ALA A 71 -15.55 20.87 -8.55
N LEU A 72 -16.80 20.40 -8.65
CA LEU A 72 -17.48 19.69 -7.56
C LEU A 72 -16.78 18.37 -7.21
N MET A 73 -16.36 17.60 -8.21
CA MET A 73 -15.58 16.38 -8.02
C MET A 73 -14.21 16.67 -7.42
N GLY A 74 -13.58 17.79 -7.79
CA GLY A 74 -12.33 18.27 -7.19
C GLY A 74 -12.49 18.60 -5.70
N CYS A 75 -13.56 19.31 -5.32
CA CYS A 75 -13.90 19.56 -3.92
C CYS A 75 -14.15 18.25 -3.16
N LEU A 76 -14.95 17.35 -3.75
CA LEU A 76 -15.24 16.05 -3.15
C LEU A 76 -13.97 15.21 -2.99
N ALA A 77 -13.06 15.26 -3.96
CA ALA A 77 -11.79 14.56 -3.92
C ALA A 77 -10.86 15.11 -2.86
N PHE A 78 -10.79 16.44 -2.71
CA PHE A 78 -10.04 17.06 -1.61
C PHE A 78 -10.59 16.62 -0.24
N LEU A 79 -11.90 16.62 -0.05
CA LEU A 79 -12.49 16.16 1.20
C LEU A 79 -12.25 14.66 1.44
N GLY A 80 -12.50 13.82 0.43
CA GLY A 80 -12.43 12.37 0.54
C GLY A 80 -11.01 11.82 0.64
N LEU A 81 -10.05 12.39 -0.09
CA LEU A 81 -8.67 11.91 -0.15
C LEU A 81 -7.73 12.60 0.84
N ALA A 82 -8.01 13.85 1.25
CA ALA A 82 -7.18 14.57 2.19
C ALA A 82 -7.84 14.73 3.57
N VAL A 83 -9.00 15.36 3.64
CA VAL A 83 -9.59 15.74 4.95
C VAL A 83 -9.97 14.52 5.79
N VAL A 84 -10.68 13.55 5.21
CA VAL A 84 -11.13 12.37 5.98
C VAL A 84 -9.97 11.45 6.38
N PRO A 85 -9.03 11.06 5.50
CA PRO A 85 -7.92 10.20 5.88
C PRO A 85 -6.98 10.83 6.91
N LEU A 86 -6.75 12.15 6.85
CA LEU A 86 -5.97 12.86 7.87
C LEU A 86 -6.67 12.85 9.23
N GLY A 87 -8.01 12.96 9.25
CA GLY A 87 -8.81 12.78 10.47
C GLY A 87 -8.74 11.34 11.01
N ALA A 88 -8.71 10.34 10.13
CA ALA A 88 -8.52 8.94 10.55
C ALA A 88 -7.14 8.72 11.20
N PHE A 89 -6.10 9.36 10.65
CA PHE A 89 -4.74 9.33 11.21
C PHE A 89 -4.67 10.01 12.59
N SER A 90 -5.27 11.19 12.75
CA SER A 90 -5.27 11.92 14.02
C SER A 90 -6.07 11.21 15.11
N ALA A 91 -7.20 10.60 14.78
CA ALA A 91 -8.03 9.86 15.72
C ALA A 91 -7.27 8.68 16.34
N LEU A 92 -6.64 7.84 15.52
CA LEU A 92 -5.86 6.70 16.04
C LEU A 92 -4.60 7.15 16.79
N ARG A 93 -4.01 8.27 16.39
CA ARG A 93 -2.88 8.88 17.11
C ARG A 93 -3.29 9.31 18.52
N ASN A 94 -4.43 10.00 18.65
CA ASN A 94 -4.88 10.50 19.95
C ASN A 94 -5.19 9.34 20.90
N GLU A 95 -5.86 8.28 20.42
CA GLU A 95 -6.09 7.06 21.22
C GLU A 95 -4.79 6.40 21.70
N ARG A 96 -3.74 6.39 20.86
CA ARG A 96 -2.43 5.87 21.26
C ARG A 96 -1.76 6.74 22.32
N MET A 97 -1.93 8.06 22.24
CA MET A 97 -1.33 9.00 23.20
C MET A 97 -2.04 8.94 24.56
N GLU A 98 -3.34 8.64 24.57
CA GLU A 98 -4.15 8.49 25.78
C GLU A 98 -3.99 7.11 26.46
N GLN A 99 -3.04 6.27 26.03
CA GLN A 99 -2.80 4.89 26.51
C GLN A 99 -4.01 3.93 26.48
N THR A 100 -5.13 4.33 25.85
CA THR A 100 -6.32 3.48 25.72
C THR A 100 -6.10 2.31 24.75
N LEU A 101 -5.10 2.41 23.86
CA LEU A 101 -4.71 1.31 22.98
C LEU A 101 -4.17 0.10 23.77
N GLU A 102 -3.41 0.34 24.84
CA GLU A 102 -2.87 -0.73 25.71
C GLU A 102 -3.99 -1.44 26.46
N LEU A 103 -4.99 -0.68 26.93
CA LEU A 103 -6.19 -1.23 27.58
C LEU A 103 -7.04 -2.06 26.62
N ILE A 104 -7.19 -1.65 25.35
CA ILE A 104 -7.93 -2.41 24.33
C ILE A 104 -7.16 -3.67 23.91
N THR A 105 -5.83 -3.63 23.82
CA THR A 105 -5.01 -4.83 23.53
C THR A 105 -5.04 -5.86 24.66
N LEU A 106 -5.44 -5.47 25.87
CA LEU A 106 -5.69 -6.38 26.99
C LEU A 106 -7.10 -7.00 26.95
N THR A 107 -8.03 -6.44 26.18
CA THR A 107 -9.38 -7.01 26.01
C THR A 107 -9.40 -8.10 24.95
N ALA A 108 -10.29 -9.10 25.09
CA ALA A 108 -10.42 -10.27 24.22
C ALA A 108 -10.95 -9.98 22.78
N LEU A 109 -10.76 -8.76 22.26
CA LEU A 109 -11.20 -8.36 20.93
C LEU A 109 -10.10 -8.62 19.89
N SER A 110 -10.43 -9.31 18.81
CA SER A 110 -9.49 -9.56 17.71
C SER A 110 -9.02 -8.23 17.09
N PRO A 111 -7.70 -7.99 16.91
CA PRO A 111 -7.17 -6.74 16.35
C PRO A 111 -7.76 -6.37 14.98
N ARG A 112 -8.10 -7.37 14.16
CA ARG A 112 -8.74 -7.19 12.86
C ARG A 112 -10.09 -6.49 12.95
N ARG A 113 -10.93 -6.85 13.94
CA ARG A 113 -12.26 -6.23 14.15
C ARG A 113 -12.11 -4.75 14.53
N VAL A 114 -11.06 -4.39 15.26
CA VAL A 114 -10.78 -3.00 15.62
C VAL A 114 -10.43 -2.18 14.37
N VAL A 115 -9.50 -2.66 13.55
CA VAL A 115 -9.08 -1.96 12.32
C VAL A 115 -10.25 -1.81 11.34
N ILE A 116 -11.00 -2.89 11.09
CA ILE A 116 -12.18 -2.85 10.21
C ILE A 116 -13.25 -1.92 10.78
N GLY A 117 -13.48 -1.96 12.09
CA GLY A 117 -14.44 -1.07 12.75
C GLY A 117 -14.11 0.40 12.52
N LYS A 118 -12.84 0.79 12.70
CA LYS A 118 -12.39 2.17 12.45
C LYS A 118 -12.48 2.56 10.98
N LEU A 119 -12.13 1.65 10.06
CA LEU A 119 -12.25 1.89 8.62
C LEU A 119 -13.72 2.09 8.21
N LEU A 120 -14.63 1.28 8.74
CA LEU A 120 -16.07 1.42 8.48
C LEU A 120 -16.63 2.74 9.02
N THR A 121 -16.20 3.18 10.21
CA THR A 121 -16.57 4.51 10.74
C THR A 121 -16.15 5.64 9.79
N GLN A 122 -14.95 5.58 9.21
CA GLN A 122 -14.54 6.55 8.18
C GLN A 122 -15.35 6.41 6.89
N GLY A 123 -15.71 5.18 6.50
CA GLY A 123 -16.63 4.91 5.39
C GLY A 123 -17.99 5.58 5.58
N VAL A 124 -18.56 5.55 6.78
CA VAL A 124 -19.81 6.26 7.11
C VAL A 124 -19.62 7.77 6.99
N LYS A 125 -18.52 8.33 7.49
CA LYS A 125 -18.20 9.76 7.33
C LYS A 125 -18.12 10.17 5.86
N LEU A 126 -17.44 9.38 5.03
CA LEU A 126 -17.36 9.59 3.59
C LEU A 126 -18.75 9.50 2.94
N ALA A 127 -19.55 8.50 3.27
CA ALA A 127 -20.87 8.31 2.69
C ALA A 127 -21.78 9.53 2.96
N THR A 128 -21.73 10.06 4.19
CA THR A 128 -22.50 11.25 4.56
C THR A 128 -22.03 12.51 3.83
N LEU A 129 -20.72 12.72 3.69
CA LEU A 129 -20.17 13.85 2.93
C LEU A 129 -20.51 13.76 1.44
N PHE A 130 -20.41 12.57 0.86
CA PHE A 130 -20.74 12.33 -0.54
C PHE A 130 -22.24 12.52 -0.80
N ALA A 131 -23.10 12.04 0.10
CA ALA A 131 -24.54 12.26 0.03
C ALA A 131 -24.91 13.74 0.13
N ALA A 132 -24.20 14.52 0.95
CA ALA A 132 -24.42 15.96 1.05
C ALA A 132 -24.01 16.72 -0.22
N MET A 133 -22.98 16.25 -0.94
CA MET A 133 -22.57 16.84 -2.22
C MET A 133 -23.40 16.38 -3.42
N ALA A 134 -24.09 15.24 -3.32
CA ALA A 134 -24.89 14.66 -4.39
C ALA A 134 -25.89 15.63 -5.06
N PRO A 135 -26.69 16.46 -4.35
CA PRO A 135 -27.62 17.39 -5.00
C PRO A 135 -26.90 18.45 -5.85
N PHE A 136 -25.73 18.92 -5.42
CA PHE A 136 -24.92 19.88 -6.21
C PHE A 136 -24.35 19.21 -7.46
N ILE A 137 -23.89 17.95 -7.33
CA ILE A 137 -23.39 17.19 -8.49
C ILE A 137 -24.53 16.91 -9.48
N ALA A 138 -25.75 16.63 -9.00
CA ALA A 138 -26.91 16.44 -9.86
C ALA A 138 -27.24 17.68 -10.70
N MET A 139 -26.99 18.90 -10.18
CA MET A 139 -27.13 20.14 -10.96
C MET A 139 -26.24 20.15 -12.20
N SER A 140 -25.02 19.60 -12.13
CA SER A 140 -24.11 19.55 -13.27
C SER A 140 -24.63 18.71 -14.44
N PHE A 141 -25.50 17.72 -14.16
CA PHE A 141 -26.18 16.95 -15.19
C PHE A 141 -27.22 17.82 -15.93
N VAL A 142 -27.97 18.65 -15.21
CA VAL A 142 -28.98 19.55 -15.79
C VAL A 142 -28.34 20.62 -16.66
N LEU A 143 -27.16 21.11 -16.28
CA LEU A 143 -26.36 22.06 -17.06
C LEU A 143 -25.83 21.48 -18.38
N GLY A 144 -25.91 20.16 -18.57
CA GLY A 144 -25.49 19.47 -19.79
C GLY A 144 -23.96 19.29 -19.90
N GLY A 145 -23.55 18.42 -20.83
CA GLY A 145 -22.14 18.16 -21.13
C GLY A 145 -21.52 16.93 -20.45
N ILE A 146 -22.25 16.23 -19.57
CA ILE A 146 -21.80 14.98 -18.93
C ILE A 146 -22.94 13.96 -18.86
N ASP A 147 -22.61 12.69 -19.08
CA ASP A 147 -23.55 11.56 -18.97
C ASP A 147 -23.78 11.12 -17.51
N PHE A 148 -24.99 10.66 -17.20
CA PHE A 148 -25.36 10.17 -15.88
C PHE A 148 -24.47 9.00 -15.42
N VAL A 149 -24.12 8.09 -16.33
CA VAL A 149 -23.23 6.96 -16.03
C VAL A 149 -21.85 7.45 -15.61
N THR A 150 -21.34 8.51 -16.25
CA THR A 150 -20.05 9.13 -15.90
C THR A 150 -20.07 9.68 -14.48
N ILE A 151 -21.14 10.37 -14.11
CA ILE A 151 -21.32 10.92 -12.76
C ILE A 151 -21.31 9.79 -11.73
N LEU A 152 -22.13 8.76 -11.93
CA LEU A 152 -22.28 7.66 -10.98
C LEU A 152 -20.96 6.88 -10.80
N VAL A 153 -20.30 6.52 -11.90
CA VAL A 153 -19.02 5.79 -11.86
C VAL A 153 -17.94 6.65 -11.20
N SER A 154 -17.87 7.95 -11.50
CA SER A 154 -16.87 8.85 -10.91
C SER A 154 -17.04 9.00 -9.41
N ILE A 155 -18.27 9.14 -8.92
CA ILE A 155 -18.56 9.18 -7.47
C ILE A 155 -18.16 7.87 -6.80
N LEU A 156 -18.50 6.72 -7.39
CA LEU A 156 -18.18 5.41 -6.83
C LEU A 156 -16.67 5.15 -6.77
N VAL A 157 -15.95 5.49 -7.85
CA VAL A 157 -14.49 5.39 -7.90
C VAL A 157 -13.85 6.28 -6.85
N LEU A 158 -14.28 7.54 -6.76
CA LEU A 158 -13.73 8.46 -5.78
C LEU A 158 -14.00 8.01 -4.35
N PHE A 159 -15.20 7.47 -4.09
CA PHE A 159 -15.56 6.90 -2.79
C PHE A 159 -14.62 5.74 -2.43
N LEU A 160 -14.42 4.80 -3.36
CA LEU A 160 -13.52 3.66 -3.15
C LEU A 160 -12.08 4.10 -2.86
N TRP A 161 -11.55 5.06 -3.64
CA TRP A 161 -10.21 5.62 -3.41
C TRP A 161 -10.10 6.37 -2.07
N SER A 162 -11.16 7.05 -1.64
CA SER A 162 -11.21 7.74 -0.35
C SER A 162 -11.16 6.76 0.82
N VAL A 163 -11.88 5.64 0.73
CA VAL A 163 -11.81 4.56 1.72
C VAL A 163 -10.42 3.91 1.72
N TRP A 164 -9.83 3.68 0.55
CA TRP A 164 -8.46 3.19 0.44
C TRP A 164 -7.43 4.14 1.08
N ALA A 165 -7.56 5.45 0.85
CA ALA A 165 -6.72 6.46 1.48
C ALA A 165 -6.88 6.45 3.01
N CYS A 166 -8.12 6.26 3.53
CA CYS A 166 -8.35 6.07 4.96
C CYS A 166 -7.62 4.83 5.50
N ALA A 167 -7.70 3.70 4.80
CA ALA A 167 -6.99 2.47 5.17
C ALA A 167 -5.47 2.67 5.20
N LEU A 168 -4.93 3.43 4.24
CA LEU A 168 -3.52 3.80 4.18
C LEU A 168 -3.12 4.67 5.37
N CYS A 169 -3.86 5.73 5.65
CA CYS A 169 -3.62 6.62 6.79
C CYS A 169 -3.73 5.88 8.13
N LEU A 170 -4.72 5.00 8.30
CA LEU A 170 -4.83 4.12 9.47
C LEU A 170 -3.60 3.22 9.59
N CYS A 171 -3.19 2.56 8.51
CA CYS A 171 -1.98 1.73 8.53
C CYS A 171 -0.72 2.55 8.87
N LEU A 172 -0.54 3.73 8.28
CA LEU A 172 0.58 4.63 8.57
C LEU A 172 0.59 5.05 10.04
N SER A 173 -0.58 5.37 10.62
CA SER A 173 -0.68 5.69 12.04
C SER A 173 -0.25 4.53 12.94
N THR A 174 -0.45 3.28 12.51
CA THR A 174 0.04 2.11 13.27
C THR A 174 1.56 1.95 13.23
N LEU A 175 2.22 2.35 12.12
CA LEU A 175 3.64 2.09 11.87
C LEU A 175 4.61 3.00 12.62
N PHE A 176 4.21 4.23 12.95
CA PHE A 176 5.13 5.24 13.47
C PHE A 176 4.90 5.55 14.96
N LYS A 177 6.00 5.64 15.73
CA LYS A 177 6.00 6.02 17.16
C LYS A 177 6.05 7.55 17.32
N ALA A 178 5.50 8.04 18.44
CA ALA A 178 5.14 9.43 18.72
C ALA A 178 6.17 10.53 18.37
N ARG A 179 7.49 10.28 18.45
CA ARG A 179 8.52 11.32 18.25
C ARG A 179 8.92 11.61 16.80
N ALA A 180 8.66 10.72 15.84
CA ALA A 180 8.97 10.95 14.41
C ALA A 180 7.78 11.55 13.61
N MET A 181 6.68 11.88 14.29
CA MET A 181 5.34 12.05 13.70
C MET A 181 5.12 13.36 12.95
N SER A 182 5.90 14.42 13.18
CA SER A 182 5.69 15.71 12.50
C SER A 182 6.08 15.67 11.02
N VAL A 183 7.24 15.08 10.70
CA VAL A 183 7.71 14.82 9.32
C VAL A 183 6.76 13.87 8.57
N LEU A 184 6.00 13.04 9.28
CA LEU A 184 5.08 12.06 8.73
C LEU A 184 3.68 12.58 8.46
N VAL A 185 3.23 13.63 9.13
CA VAL A 185 2.02 14.34 8.69
C VAL A 185 2.29 14.99 7.34
N PHE A 186 3.50 15.53 7.13
CA PHE A 186 3.96 15.98 5.81
C PHE A 186 4.20 14.83 4.83
N GLY A 187 4.70 13.68 5.28
CA GLY A 187 4.91 12.49 4.44
C GLY A 187 3.61 11.80 4.01
N ALA A 188 2.64 11.63 4.91
CA ALA A 188 1.30 11.14 4.63
C ALA A 188 0.52 12.16 3.78
N GLY A 189 0.65 13.45 4.07
CA GLY A 189 0.17 14.53 3.21
C GLY A 189 0.80 14.50 1.82
N GLY A 190 2.10 14.17 1.71
CA GLY A 190 2.82 14.00 0.45
C GLY A 190 2.41 12.76 -0.33
N VAL A 191 2.08 11.65 0.34
CA VAL A 191 1.52 10.43 -0.29
C VAL A 191 0.08 10.67 -0.74
N VAL A 192 -0.73 11.36 0.07
CA VAL A 192 -2.07 11.82 -0.31
C VAL A 192 -1.99 12.78 -1.49
N LEU A 193 -1.07 13.74 -1.48
CA LEU A 193 -0.82 14.67 -2.58
C LEU A 193 -0.32 13.92 -3.83
N PHE A 194 0.53 12.92 -3.68
CA PHE A 194 0.97 12.04 -4.78
C PHE A 194 -0.19 11.22 -5.36
N VAL A 195 -1.12 10.74 -4.53
CA VAL A 195 -2.34 10.05 -4.97
C VAL A 195 -3.28 11.00 -5.69
N ILE A 196 -3.45 12.23 -5.20
CA ILE A 196 -4.22 13.30 -5.85
C ILE A 196 -3.58 13.68 -7.21
N LEU A 197 -2.26 13.85 -7.26
CA LEU A 197 -1.51 14.14 -8.49
C LEU A 197 -1.50 12.96 -9.47
N SER A 198 -1.51 11.72 -8.98
CA SER A 198 -1.61 10.50 -9.79
C SER A 198 -3.03 10.32 -10.36
N MET A 199 -4.08 10.67 -9.61
CA MET A 199 -5.44 10.76 -10.16
C MET A 199 -5.55 11.87 -11.20
N ALA A 200 -5.01 13.06 -10.93
CA ALA A 200 -4.99 14.16 -11.89
C ALA A 200 -4.19 13.78 -13.15
N GLY A 201 -3.04 13.11 -12.99
CA GLY A 201 -2.18 12.67 -14.09
C GLY A 201 -2.77 11.52 -14.92
N ASN A 202 -3.42 10.53 -14.29
CA ASN A 202 -4.10 9.45 -15.02
C ASN A 202 -5.38 9.94 -15.74
N LEU A 203 -6.12 10.87 -15.13
CA LEU A 203 -7.27 11.54 -15.75
C LEU A 203 -6.82 12.42 -16.93
N PHE A 204 -5.68 13.10 -16.81
CA PHE A 204 -5.07 13.96 -17.84
C PHE A 204 -4.37 13.18 -18.97
N MET A 205 -3.75 12.03 -18.67
CA MET A 205 -3.11 11.16 -19.67
C MET A 205 -4.14 10.35 -20.49
N LEU A 206 -5.28 9.96 -19.91
CA LEU A 206 -6.40 9.39 -20.67
C LEU A 206 -6.99 10.42 -21.66
N ALA A 207 -7.06 11.69 -21.28
CA ALA A 207 -7.54 12.78 -22.15
C ALA A 207 -6.63 13.01 -23.38
N ARG A 208 -5.31 12.74 -23.25
CA ARG A 208 -4.33 12.96 -24.32
C ARG A 208 -4.33 11.90 -25.43
N ARG A 209 -5.03 10.77 -25.24
CA ARG A 209 -5.14 9.73 -26.27
C ARG A 209 -6.28 9.97 -27.28
N GLY A 210 -7.08 11.02 -27.08
CA GLY A 210 -8.22 11.36 -27.95
C GLY A 210 -8.35 12.83 -28.36
N GLY A 211 -7.37 13.70 -28.04
CA GLY A 211 -7.37 15.10 -28.49
C GLY A 211 -8.44 16.01 -27.87
N VAL A 212 -9.26 15.53 -26.92
CA VAL A 212 -10.28 16.33 -26.25
C VAL A 212 -9.85 16.59 -24.81
N SER A 213 -9.59 17.86 -24.52
CA SER A 213 -9.42 18.39 -23.17
C SER A 213 -10.78 18.37 -22.44
N GLY A 214 -11.09 17.26 -21.75
CA GLY A 214 -12.31 17.09 -20.97
C GLY A 214 -12.21 15.94 -19.96
N PRO A 215 -13.10 15.88 -18.95
CA PRO A 215 -13.16 14.79 -17.98
C PRO A 215 -13.43 13.44 -18.68
N VAL A 216 -12.94 12.34 -18.07
CA VAL A 216 -13.12 10.98 -18.63
C VAL A 216 -14.62 10.64 -18.66
N VAL A 217 -15.14 10.40 -19.87
CA VAL A 217 -16.55 10.05 -20.11
C VAL A 217 -16.73 8.53 -20.06
N PHE A 218 -17.56 8.06 -19.12
CA PHE A 218 -18.04 6.68 -19.01
C PHE A 218 -19.52 6.61 -19.43
N GLY A 219 -19.84 5.76 -20.42
CA GLY A 219 -21.15 5.64 -21.06
C GLY A 219 -21.15 4.61 -22.22
N ALA A 220 -22.24 4.56 -23.00
CA ALA A 220 -22.40 3.57 -24.08
C ALA A 220 -21.39 3.72 -25.24
N ALA A 221 -20.85 4.92 -25.44
CA ALA A 221 -19.79 5.21 -26.41
C ALA A 221 -18.38 4.89 -25.87
N THR A 222 -18.26 4.48 -24.60
CA THR A 222 -16.97 4.20 -23.98
C THR A 222 -16.51 2.81 -24.39
N GLY A 223 -15.39 2.74 -25.13
CA GLY A 223 -14.82 1.48 -25.57
C GLY A 223 -14.53 0.51 -24.41
N SER A 224 -14.54 -0.80 -24.71
CA SER A 224 -14.28 -1.89 -23.76
C SER A 224 -12.99 -1.71 -22.94
N GLY A 225 -11.99 -1.00 -23.49
CA GLY A 225 -10.72 -0.70 -22.81
C GLY A 225 -10.85 0.17 -21.56
N SER A 226 -11.80 1.12 -21.48
CA SER A 226 -11.96 1.97 -20.30
C SER A 226 -12.56 1.19 -19.12
N TRP A 227 -13.53 0.31 -19.40
CA TRP A 227 -14.12 -0.59 -18.40
C TRP A 227 -13.08 -1.59 -17.87
N MET A 228 -12.23 -2.11 -18.75
CA MET A 228 -11.09 -2.95 -18.37
C MET A 228 -10.13 -2.21 -17.45
N THR A 229 -9.77 -0.97 -17.79
CA THR A 229 -8.87 -0.13 -16.97
C THR A 229 -9.47 0.16 -15.60
N LEU A 230 -10.77 0.43 -15.54
CA LEU A 230 -11.50 0.60 -14.29
C LEU A 230 -11.51 -0.67 -13.44
N ALA A 231 -11.73 -1.84 -14.05
CA ALA A 231 -11.68 -3.14 -13.37
C ALA A 231 -10.27 -3.44 -12.80
N ILE A 232 -9.22 -3.13 -13.55
CA ILE A 232 -7.82 -3.25 -13.10
C ILE A 232 -7.57 -2.35 -11.89
N ALA A 233 -7.94 -1.07 -11.98
CA ALA A 233 -7.71 -0.09 -10.91
C ALA A 233 -8.49 -0.44 -9.63
N THR A 234 -9.78 -0.81 -9.77
CA THR A 234 -10.65 -1.17 -8.64
C THR A 234 -10.20 -2.45 -7.94
N SER A 235 -9.84 -3.49 -8.68
CA SER A 235 -9.34 -4.74 -8.10
C SER A 235 -7.99 -4.57 -7.40
N PHE A 236 -7.07 -3.79 -7.98
CA PHE A 236 -5.80 -3.42 -7.33
C PHE A 236 -6.04 -2.62 -6.04
N CYS A 237 -6.97 -1.65 -6.08
CA CYS A 237 -7.38 -0.86 -4.92
C CYS A 237 -7.94 -1.74 -3.80
N LEU A 238 -8.85 -2.67 -4.11
CA LEU A 238 -9.42 -3.59 -3.12
C LEU A 238 -8.36 -4.55 -2.53
N ALA A 239 -7.50 -5.11 -3.37
CA ALA A 239 -6.43 -6.02 -2.92
C ALA A 239 -5.42 -5.30 -2.01
N SER A 240 -5.01 -4.08 -2.39
CA SER A 240 -4.10 -3.27 -1.58
C SER A 240 -4.75 -2.77 -0.29
N MET A 241 -6.05 -2.41 -0.30
CA MET A 241 -6.81 -2.09 0.90
C MET A 241 -6.82 -3.26 1.89
N ALA A 242 -7.08 -4.48 1.42
CA ALA A 242 -7.03 -5.68 2.26
C ALA A 242 -5.63 -5.89 2.86
N ASN A 243 -4.58 -5.68 2.07
CA ASN A 243 -3.19 -5.79 2.56
C ASN A 243 -2.83 -4.72 3.59
N LEU A 244 -3.34 -3.49 3.46
CA LEU A 244 -3.18 -2.44 4.47
C LEU A 244 -3.88 -2.81 5.79
N VAL A 245 -5.06 -3.42 5.73
CA VAL A 245 -5.76 -3.93 6.92
C VAL A 245 -4.98 -5.07 7.57
N PHE A 246 -4.45 -6.03 6.81
CA PHE A 246 -3.61 -7.11 7.36
C PHE A 246 -2.30 -6.58 7.93
N LEU A 247 -1.73 -5.53 7.34
CA LEU A 247 -0.51 -4.88 7.85
C LEU A 247 -0.79 -4.17 9.18
N ALA A 248 -1.91 -3.45 9.30
CA ALA A 248 -2.35 -2.84 10.55
C ALA A 248 -2.66 -3.89 11.63
N GLU A 249 -3.33 -4.99 11.28
CA GLU A 249 -3.59 -6.14 12.16
C GLU A 249 -2.29 -6.74 12.71
N ASN A 250 -1.31 -7.00 11.84
CA ASN A 250 0.00 -7.54 12.23
C ASN A 250 0.71 -6.69 13.29
N ARG A 251 0.53 -5.36 13.25
CA ARG A 251 1.13 -4.44 14.22
C ARG A 251 0.42 -4.39 15.57
N LEU A 252 -0.88 -4.67 15.59
CA LEU A 252 -1.67 -4.72 16.82
C LEU A 252 -1.70 -6.13 17.44
N SER A 253 -1.42 -7.18 16.66
CA SER A 253 -1.34 -8.55 17.14
C SER A 253 -0.14 -8.81 18.06
N LEU A 254 -0.35 -9.66 19.07
CA LEU A 254 0.68 -10.06 20.01
C LEU A 254 1.82 -10.83 19.30
N PRO A 255 3.09 -10.72 19.74
CA PRO A 255 4.21 -11.48 19.16
C PRO A 255 4.05 -13.01 19.20
N SER A 256 3.11 -13.53 19.99
CA SER A 256 2.79 -14.96 20.11
C SER A 256 1.85 -15.48 19.02
N GLU A 257 1.16 -14.62 18.28
CA GLU A 257 0.19 -15.01 17.24
C GLU A 257 0.80 -15.08 15.84
N ASN A 258 0.15 -15.83 14.94
CA ASN A 258 0.59 -15.94 13.55
C ASN A 258 0.26 -14.69 12.73
N ARG A 259 1.13 -13.69 12.82
CA ARG A 259 0.98 -12.44 12.07
C ARG A 259 1.50 -12.48 10.62
N VAL A 260 2.27 -13.50 10.26
CA VAL A 260 3.08 -13.52 9.02
C VAL A 260 2.34 -14.21 7.87
N THR A 261 1.68 -15.34 8.14
CA THR A 261 0.93 -16.07 7.12
C THR A 261 -0.16 -15.22 6.43
N PRO A 262 -1.06 -14.51 7.15
CA PRO A 262 -2.09 -13.69 6.49
C PRO A 262 -1.50 -12.55 5.66
N LEU A 263 -0.37 -11.99 6.09
CA LEU A 263 0.32 -10.93 5.35
C LEU A 263 0.95 -11.47 4.05
N ARG A 264 1.58 -12.65 4.11
CA ARG A 264 2.16 -13.30 2.92
C ARG A 264 1.08 -13.73 1.93
N THR A 265 -0.03 -14.30 2.39
CA THR A 265 -1.13 -14.66 1.47
C THR A 265 -1.73 -13.42 0.80
N GLY A 266 -1.95 -12.34 1.55
CA GLY A 266 -2.44 -11.08 0.99
C GLY A 266 -1.51 -10.48 -0.09
N PHE A 267 -0.20 -10.43 0.20
CA PHE A 267 0.78 -9.97 -0.80
C PHE A 267 0.92 -10.89 -2.01
N LEU A 268 0.72 -12.21 -1.84
CA LEU A 268 0.69 -13.13 -2.96
C LEU A 268 -0.54 -12.89 -3.84
N VAL A 269 -1.72 -12.72 -3.24
CA VAL A 269 -2.96 -12.43 -3.98
C VAL A 269 -2.79 -11.17 -4.81
N GLN A 270 -2.28 -10.08 -4.22
CA GLN A 270 -2.04 -8.84 -4.97
C GLN A 270 -1.03 -9.03 -6.11
N PHE A 271 0.05 -9.80 -5.89
CA PHE A 271 1.03 -10.09 -6.93
C PHE A 271 0.43 -10.91 -8.09
N LEU A 272 -0.33 -11.96 -7.78
CA LEU A 272 -1.02 -12.77 -8.78
C LEU A 272 -2.06 -11.95 -9.55
N LEU A 273 -2.70 -10.99 -8.90
CA LEU A 273 -3.67 -10.09 -9.52
C LEU A 273 -2.99 -9.14 -10.52
N ILE A 274 -1.81 -8.59 -10.19
CA ILE A 274 -0.97 -7.83 -11.13
C ILE A 274 -0.59 -8.70 -12.33
N ALA A 275 -0.11 -9.93 -12.10
CA ALA A 275 0.25 -10.85 -13.16
C ALA A 275 -0.96 -11.22 -14.05
N ALA A 276 -2.10 -11.56 -13.45
CA ALA A 276 -3.33 -11.91 -14.16
C ALA A 276 -3.80 -10.77 -15.08
N TRP A 277 -3.80 -9.52 -14.62
CA TRP A 277 -4.17 -8.38 -15.46
C TRP A 277 -3.23 -8.19 -16.64
N THR A 278 -1.92 -8.34 -16.43
CA THR A 278 -0.96 -8.23 -17.54
C THR A 278 -1.15 -9.34 -18.58
N LEU A 279 -1.55 -10.54 -18.15
CA LEU A 279 -1.83 -11.67 -19.03
C LEU A 279 -3.09 -11.51 -19.87
N THR A 280 -4.02 -10.60 -19.53
CA THR A 280 -5.18 -10.31 -20.40
C THR A 280 -4.77 -9.80 -21.79
N SER A 281 -3.57 -9.23 -21.92
CA SER A 281 -3.01 -8.76 -23.18
C SER A 281 -2.42 -9.85 -24.08
N ILE A 282 -2.42 -11.12 -23.64
CA ILE A 282 -1.73 -12.23 -24.33
C ILE A 282 -2.23 -12.46 -25.76
N ASN A 283 -3.53 -12.22 -26.01
CA ASN A 283 -4.15 -12.34 -27.32
C ASN A 283 -4.15 -11.01 -28.10
N GLY A 284 -3.57 -9.96 -27.54
CA GLY A 284 -3.53 -8.62 -28.12
C GLY A 284 -2.41 -8.44 -29.17
N PRO A 285 -2.43 -7.30 -29.89
CA PRO A 285 -1.35 -6.89 -30.78
C PRO A 285 0.02 -6.94 -30.10
N ALA A 286 1.08 -7.11 -30.89
CA ALA A 286 2.45 -7.16 -30.38
C ALA A 286 2.79 -5.94 -29.52
N ALA A 287 2.33 -4.73 -29.91
CA ALA A 287 2.54 -3.50 -29.15
C ALA A 287 1.97 -3.55 -27.72
N ASP A 288 0.77 -4.11 -27.55
CA ASP A 288 0.07 -4.21 -26.26
C ASP A 288 0.72 -5.25 -25.35
N ARG A 289 1.08 -6.42 -25.89
CA ARG A 289 1.90 -7.42 -25.17
C ARG A 289 3.22 -6.82 -24.70
N SER A 290 3.84 -6.05 -25.57
CA SER A 290 5.07 -5.32 -25.26
C SER A 290 4.87 -4.36 -24.08
N GLY A 291 3.76 -3.60 -24.05
CA GLY A 291 3.44 -2.68 -22.97
C GLY A 291 3.12 -3.41 -21.66
N ALA A 292 2.44 -4.55 -21.73
CA ALA A 292 2.10 -5.38 -20.58
C ALA A 292 3.34 -5.98 -19.90
N VAL A 293 4.35 -6.40 -20.66
CA VAL A 293 5.64 -6.86 -20.09
C VAL A 293 6.34 -5.72 -19.33
N THR A 294 6.32 -4.50 -19.88
CA THR A 294 6.87 -3.31 -19.18
C THR A 294 6.08 -3.00 -17.91
N ALA A 295 4.75 -3.03 -17.97
CA ALA A 295 3.88 -2.81 -16.81
C ALA A 295 4.10 -3.88 -15.72
N LEU A 296 4.24 -5.16 -16.12
CA LEU A 296 4.55 -6.27 -15.22
C LEU A 296 5.89 -6.05 -14.50
N GLY A 297 6.92 -5.59 -15.22
CA GLY A 297 8.22 -5.31 -14.62
C GLY A 297 8.20 -4.12 -13.66
N ILE A 298 7.49 -3.04 -13.99
CA ILE A 298 7.38 -1.85 -13.12
C ILE A 298 6.55 -2.18 -11.87
N PHE A 299 5.28 -2.55 -12.05
CA PHE A 299 4.37 -2.76 -10.93
C PHE A 299 4.70 -4.04 -10.16
N GLY A 300 4.99 -5.13 -10.86
CA GLY A 300 5.42 -6.39 -10.26
C GLY A 300 6.77 -6.26 -9.58
N GLY A 301 7.74 -5.57 -10.19
CA GLY A 301 9.05 -5.32 -9.60
C GLY A 301 9.02 -4.44 -8.35
N LEU A 302 8.24 -3.34 -8.37
CA LEU A 302 8.03 -2.49 -7.19
C LEU A 302 7.33 -3.24 -6.06
N HIS A 303 6.27 -4.00 -6.36
CA HIS A 303 5.58 -4.84 -5.38
C HIS A 303 6.54 -5.88 -4.78
N LEU A 304 7.30 -6.57 -5.63
CA LEU A 304 8.29 -7.56 -5.21
C LEU A 304 9.37 -6.93 -4.31
N GLY A 305 9.89 -5.74 -4.67
CA GLY A 305 10.84 -5.00 -3.83
C GLY A 305 10.26 -4.65 -2.45
N MET A 306 9.02 -4.15 -2.41
CA MET A 306 8.32 -3.85 -1.17
C MET A 306 8.14 -5.10 -0.30
N VAL A 307 7.67 -6.20 -0.88
CA VAL A 307 7.44 -7.48 -0.19
C VAL A 307 8.76 -8.09 0.30
N ALA A 308 9.83 -8.00 -0.50
CA ALA A 308 11.15 -8.53 -0.15
C ALA A 308 11.75 -7.81 1.07
N ILE A 309 11.57 -6.49 1.20
CA ILE A 309 12.00 -5.75 2.39
C ILE A 309 11.35 -6.30 3.65
N PHE A 310 10.06 -6.64 3.64
CA PHE A 310 9.37 -7.14 4.84
C PHE A 310 9.64 -8.62 5.13
N THR A 311 9.73 -9.45 4.10
CA THR A 311 9.79 -10.92 4.23
C THR A 311 11.22 -11.43 4.46
N VAL A 312 12.24 -10.84 3.81
CA VAL A 312 13.64 -11.30 3.93
C VAL A 312 14.26 -10.81 5.25
N THR A 313 13.88 -9.61 5.71
CA THR A 313 14.36 -9.04 6.98
C THR A 313 13.68 -9.62 8.22
N GLU A 314 12.77 -10.57 8.06
CA GLU A 314 12.02 -11.17 9.16
C GLU A 314 12.93 -11.97 10.10
N ASP A 315 12.66 -11.87 11.40
CA ASP A 315 13.42 -12.56 12.44
C ASP A 315 13.39 -14.08 12.22
N LEU A 316 14.53 -14.74 12.44
CA LEU A 316 14.67 -16.19 12.25
C LEU A 316 14.06 -16.99 13.41
N VAL A 317 13.94 -16.38 14.59
CA VAL A 317 13.48 -17.05 15.81
C VAL A 317 11.96 -16.91 15.93
N VAL A 318 11.26 -18.05 15.85
CA VAL A 318 9.80 -18.13 16.01
C VAL A 318 9.50 -18.62 17.42
N SER A 319 8.54 -17.99 18.11
CA SER A 319 8.14 -18.45 19.45
C SER A 319 7.62 -19.90 19.40
N ARG A 320 7.96 -20.70 20.41
CA ARG A 320 7.62 -22.13 20.48
C ARG A 320 6.11 -22.38 20.36
N ARG A 321 5.27 -21.50 20.95
CA ARG A 321 3.80 -21.57 20.86
C ARG A 321 3.30 -21.36 19.43
N ALA A 322 3.81 -20.36 18.71
CA ALA A 322 3.43 -20.11 17.32
C ALA A 322 3.82 -21.27 16.40
N PHE A 323 4.98 -21.90 16.63
CA PHE A 323 5.42 -23.06 15.85
C PHE A 323 4.52 -24.29 16.06
N LEU A 324 4.03 -24.52 17.29
CA LEU A 324 3.15 -25.64 17.61
C LEU A 324 1.77 -25.52 16.94
N HIS A 325 1.20 -24.33 16.87
CA HIS A 325 -0.06 -24.08 16.14
C HIS A 325 0.07 -24.22 14.61
N MET A 326 1.29 -24.16 14.06
CA MET A 326 1.53 -24.25 12.60
C MET A 326 1.88 -25.66 12.10
N LYS A 327 1.88 -26.69 12.95
CA LYS A 327 2.10 -28.07 12.53
C LYS A 327 0.90 -28.59 11.72
N SER A 328 0.91 -28.33 10.41
CA SER A 328 -0.01 -28.93 9.44
C SER A 328 0.39 -30.38 9.15
N THR A 329 -0.59 -31.28 9.04
CA THR A 329 -0.45 -32.68 8.59
C THR A 329 -0.62 -32.86 7.07
N SER A 330 -0.78 -31.77 6.31
CA SER A 330 -1.10 -31.81 4.89
C SER A 330 0.06 -32.30 4.00
N ARG A 331 -0.26 -32.96 2.88
CA ARG A 331 0.71 -33.38 1.85
C ARG A 331 1.42 -32.18 1.19
N TRP A 332 0.79 -30.99 1.20
CA TRP A 332 1.35 -29.74 0.66
C TRP A 332 2.24 -28.97 1.66
N ARG A 333 2.82 -29.68 2.64
CA ARG A 333 3.69 -29.14 3.69
C ARG A 333 4.81 -28.24 3.17
N TRP A 334 5.40 -28.59 2.03
CA TRP A 334 6.52 -27.85 1.44
C TRP A 334 6.09 -26.48 0.87
N LEU A 335 4.93 -26.40 0.18
CA LEU A 335 4.35 -25.12 -0.27
C LEU A 335 3.92 -24.25 0.90
N LEU A 336 3.24 -24.86 1.89
CA LEU A 336 2.80 -24.17 3.09
C LEU A 336 3.98 -23.69 3.96
N ALA A 337 5.17 -24.29 3.80
CA ALA A 337 6.37 -23.85 4.50
C ALA A 337 6.82 -22.45 4.07
N MET A 338 6.54 -22.03 2.83
CA MET A 338 6.86 -20.68 2.34
C MET A 338 6.04 -19.58 3.01
N PHE A 339 4.89 -19.92 3.61
CA PHE A 339 4.04 -18.96 4.33
C PHE A 339 4.34 -18.92 5.84
N ARG A 340 5.26 -19.76 6.32
CA ARG A 340 5.66 -19.80 7.71
C ARG A 340 6.71 -18.72 8.02
N PRO A 341 6.73 -18.21 9.26
CA PRO A 341 7.68 -17.18 9.66
C PRO A 341 9.14 -17.60 9.50
N GLY A 342 9.99 -16.60 9.30
CA GLY A 342 11.44 -16.71 9.12
C GLY A 342 11.95 -16.10 7.80
N GLY A 343 13.05 -15.33 7.90
CA GLY A 343 13.66 -14.65 6.75
C GLY A 343 14.19 -15.58 5.65
N GLY A 344 14.69 -16.78 5.99
CA GLY A 344 15.11 -17.78 5.00
C GLY A 344 13.94 -18.29 4.15
N ARG A 345 12.78 -18.56 4.78
CA ARG A 345 11.55 -18.93 4.07
C ARG A 345 10.96 -17.76 3.28
N GLY A 346 11.13 -16.54 3.79
CA GLY A 346 10.81 -15.30 3.09
C GLY A 346 11.62 -15.14 1.80
N ALA A 347 12.91 -15.46 1.81
CA ALA A 347 13.75 -15.45 0.61
C ALA A 347 13.25 -16.46 -0.44
N VAL A 348 12.90 -17.69 -0.06
CA VAL A 348 12.28 -18.68 -0.98
C VAL A 348 10.95 -18.17 -1.54
N TYR A 349 10.13 -17.53 -0.71
CA TYR A 349 8.86 -16.94 -1.12
C TYR A 349 9.04 -15.84 -2.19
N VAL A 350 10.03 -14.95 -2.01
CA VAL A 350 10.36 -13.91 -2.99
C VAL A 350 10.91 -14.51 -4.29
N LEU A 351 11.78 -15.53 -4.21
CA LEU A 351 12.29 -16.22 -5.40
C LEU A 351 11.17 -16.90 -6.20
N ALA A 352 10.17 -17.47 -5.53
CA ALA A 352 9.00 -18.02 -6.23
C ALA A 352 8.18 -16.94 -6.94
N GLN A 353 8.00 -15.76 -6.33
CA GLN A 353 7.34 -14.63 -7.01
C GLN A 353 8.16 -14.13 -8.21
N MET A 354 9.50 -14.11 -8.11
CA MET A 354 10.38 -13.80 -9.24
C MET A 354 10.21 -14.80 -10.38
N ALA A 355 10.14 -16.10 -10.07
CA ALA A 355 9.91 -17.14 -11.07
C ALA A 355 8.56 -16.96 -11.78
N VAL A 356 7.50 -16.65 -11.04
CA VAL A 356 6.17 -16.34 -11.61
C VAL A 356 6.21 -15.08 -12.48
N LEU A 357 6.96 -14.05 -12.08
CA LEU A 357 7.15 -12.83 -12.86
C LEU A 357 7.78 -13.13 -14.23
N LEU A 358 8.88 -13.88 -14.22
CA LEU A 358 9.61 -14.26 -15.44
C LEU A 358 8.78 -15.20 -16.32
N PHE A 359 8.03 -16.12 -15.71
CA PHE A 359 7.12 -17.01 -16.43
C PHE A 359 5.98 -16.25 -17.12
N ALA A 360 5.36 -15.29 -16.44
CA ALA A 360 4.32 -14.45 -17.04
C ALA A 360 4.88 -13.60 -18.20
N ALA A 361 6.10 -13.08 -18.07
CA ALA A 361 6.76 -12.38 -19.18
C ALA A 361 7.06 -13.30 -20.38
N TRP A 362 7.46 -14.54 -20.12
CA TRP A 362 7.66 -15.55 -21.17
C TRP A 362 6.35 -15.87 -21.89
N MET A 363 5.24 -16.04 -21.16
CA MET A 363 3.91 -16.26 -21.75
C MET A 363 3.45 -15.11 -22.65
N LEU A 364 3.82 -13.87 -22.32
CA LEU A 364 3.54 -12.69 -23.15
C LEU A 364 4.42 -12.60 -24.40
N GLY A 365 5.39 -13.51 -24.57
CA GLY A 365 6.33 -13.49 -25.69
C GLY A 365 7.35 -12.35 -25.58
N ALA A 366 7.86 -12.08 -24.37
CA ALA A 366 8.83 -11.01 -24.16
C ALA A 366 10.12 -11.19 -24.99
N ASP A 367 10.51 -10.12 -25.69
CA ASP A 367 11.78 -10.07 -26.43
C ASP A 367 12.99 -10.20 -25.49
N ARG A 368 14.14 -10.62 -26.04
CA ARG A 368 15.41 -10.76 -25.31
C ARG A 368 15.78 -9.50 -24.52
N PHE A 369 15.54 -8.32 -25.11
CA PHE A 369 15.73 -7.01 -24.47
C PHE A 369 14.95 -6.90 -23.15
N LYS A 370 13.66 -7.23 -23.17
CA LYS A 370 12.76 -7.13 -22.01
C LYS A 370 13.02 -8.22 -20.99
N VAL A 371 13.37 -9.43 -21.44
CA VAL A 371 13.76 -10.52 -20.54
C VAL A 371 15.01 -10.12 -19.75
N ARG A 372 16.03 -9.56 -20.41
CA ARG A 372 17.24 -9.06 -19.71
C ARG A 372 16.92 -7.95 -18.72
N TRP A 373 16.05 -7.00 -19.11
CA TRP A 373 15.58 -5.94 -18.22
C TRP A 373 14.85 -6.49 -17.00
N LEU A 374 13.95 -7.47 -17.16
CA LEU A 374 13.25 -8.12 -16.04
C LEU A 374 14.18 -8.91 -15.13
N VAL A 375 15.15 -9.62 -15.69
CA VAL A 375 16.19 -10.31 -14.91
C VAL A 375 17.00 -9.29 -14.11
N ALA A 376 17.29 -8.12 -14.67
CA ALA A 376 17.94 -7.03 -13.93
C ALA A 376 17.04 -6.48 -12.80
N VAL A 377 15.72 -6.33 -13.01
CA VAL A 377 14.77 -5.96 -11.95
C VAL A 377 14.84 -6.96 -10.79
N CYS A 378 14.74 -8.26 -11.07
CA CYS A 378 14.87 -9.31 -10.05
C CYS A 378 16.24 -9.28 -9.37
N GLY A 379 17.31 -9.08 -10.14
CA GLY A 379 18.69 -9.00 -9.66
C GLY A 379 18.91 -7.85 -8.67
N TYR A 380 18.41 -6.64 -9.00
CA TYR A 380 18.46 -5.51 -8.07
C TYR A 380 17.67 -5.77 -6.79
N VAL A 381 16.46 -6.34 -6.89
CA VAL A 381 15.67 -6.69 -5.70
C VAL A 381 16.43 -7.68 -4.82
N CYS A 382 17.01 -8.74 -5.40
CA CYS A 382 17.84 -9.71 -4.68
C CYS A 382 19.05 -9.04 -4.01
N PHE A 383 19.77 -8.18 -4.73
CA PHE A 383 20.97 -7.53 -4.21
C PHE A 383 20.66 -6.63 -3.01
N PHE A 384 19.73 -5.68 -3.19
CA PHE A 384 19.44 -4.68 -2.16
C PHE A 384 18.79 -5.26 -0.91
N THR A 385 18.04 -6.35 -1.02
CA THR A 385 17.39 -6.98 0.14
C THR A 385 18.22 -8.11 0.73
N GLY A 386 18.93 -8.87 -0.10
CA GLY A 386 19.68 -10.05 0.30
C GLY A 386 21.06 -9.75 0.87
N ALA A 387 21.84 -8.92 0.17
CA ALA A 387 23.21 -8.60 0.56
C ALA A 387 23.33 -8.02 2.00
N PRO A 388 22.55 -6.98 2.39
CA PRO A 388 22.64 -6.46 3.75
C PRO A 388 22.16 -7.47 4.79
N VAL A 389 21.11 -8.25 4.51
CA VAL A 389 20.60 -9.26 5.45
C VAL A 389 21.62 -10.37 5.68
N PHE A 390 22.25 -10.86 4.60
CA PHE A 390 23.30 -11.87 4.69
C PHE A 390 24.52 -11.35 5.46
N PHE A 391 25.02 -10.16 5.12
CA PHE A 391 26.19 -9.56 5.76
C PHE A 391 25.96 -9.27 7.25
N PHE A 392 24.81 -8.69 7.61
CA PHE A 392 24.48 -8.44 9.03
C PHE A 392 24.33 -9.73 9.83
N ARG A 393 23.77 -10.78 9.23
CA ARG A 393 23.62 -12.09 9.90
C ARG A 393 24.95 -12.82 10.08
N LEU A 394 25.90 -12.61 9.17
CA LEU A 394 27.27 -13.11 9.31
C LEU A 394 27.97 -12.44 10.49
N LEU A 395 27.79 -11.13 10.67
CA LEU A 395 28.43 -10.36 11.74
C LEU A 395 27.77 -10.51 13.11
N ARG A 396 26.43 -10.66 13.18
CA ARG A 396 25.68 -10.69 14.45
C ARG A 396 24.52 -11.71 14.41
N PRO A 397 24.82 -13.02 14.47
CA PRO A 397 23.81 -14.08 14.34
C PRO A 397 22.73 -14.07 15.44
N ALA A 398 23.06 -13.60 16.66
CA ALA A 398 22.17 -13.68 17.84
C ALA A 398 21.38 -12.38 18.16
N ARG A 399 21.68 -11.23 17.53
CA ARG A 399 21.12 -9.91 17.90
C ARG A 399 20.44 -9.15 16.76
N ALA A 400 20.17 -9.80 15.62
CA ALA A 400 19.61 -9.13 14.46
C ALA A 400 18.14 -8.74 14.70
N ALA A 401 17.90 -7.53 15.22
CA ALA A 401 16.56 -6.97 15.30
C ALA A 401 16.06 -6.67 13.87
N SER A 402 14.97 -7.29 13.44
CA SER A 402 14.33 -7.08 12.13
C SER A 402 14.17 -5.61 11.73
N LEU A 403 13.99 -4.70 12.69
CA LEU A 403 13.88 -3.27 12.43
C LEU A 403 15.21 -2.64 11.96
N GLN A 404 16.35 -3.03 12.53
CA GLN A 404 17.67 -2.52 12.12
C GLN A 404 18.00 -2.96 10.70
N LEU A 405 17.67 -4.20 10.34
CA LEU A 405 17.84 -4.73 8.99
C LEU A 405 17.01 -3.96 7.96
N ARG A 406 15.77 -3.62 8.28
CA ARG A 406 14.90 -2.83 7.38
C ARG A 406 15.44 -1.42 7.15
N VAL A 407 15.90 -0.77 8.22
CA VAL A 407 16.54 0.55 8.11
C VAL A 407 17.81 0.47 7.28
N ALA A 408 18.65 -0.56 7.48
CA ALA A 408 19.87 -0.77 6.70
C ALA A 408 19.58 -0.98 5.21
N VAL A 409 18.59 -1.81 4.86
CA VAL A 409 18.15 -2.02 3.46
C VAL A 409 17.70 -0.70 2.84
N MET A 410 16.85 0.06 3.54
CA MET A 410 16.32 1.31 3.01
C MET A 410 17.41 2.39 2.87
N ALA A 411 18.34 2.46 3.84
CA ALA A 411 19.50 3.34 3.77
C ALA A 411 20.43 2.97 2.62
N LEU A 412 20.64 1.68 2.34
CA LEU A 412 21.45 1.20 1.22
C LEU A 412 20.83 1.59 -0.13
N VAL A 413 19.52 1.47 -0.28
CA VAL A 413 18.81 1.91 -1.49
C VAL A 413 18.96 3.43 -1.66
N LEU A 414 18.72 4.23 -0.61
CA LEU A 414 18.90 5.68 -0.66
C LEU A 414 20.34 6.09 -0.99
N ALA A 415 21.32 5.42 -0.38
CA ALA A 415 22.73 5.63 -0.67
C ALA A 415 23.03 5.32 -2.15
N SER A 416 22.51 4.23 -2.71
CA SER A 416 22.72 3.90 -4.13
C SER A 416 22.15 4.95 -5.10
N VAL A 417 21.13 5.70 -4.66
CA VAL A 417 20.50 6.75 -5.47
C VAL A 417 21.30 8.04 -5.42
N LEU A 418 21.76 8.46 -4.24
CA LEU A 418 22.35 9.77 -4.00
C LEU A 418 23.88 9.78 -4.06
N LEU A 419 24.51 8.74 -3.52
CA LEU A 419 25.96 8.69 -3.30
C LEU A 419 26.78 8.78 -4.60
N PRO A 420 26.39 8.14 -5.72
CA PRO A 420 27.14 8.29 -6.97
C PRO A 420 27.16 9.72 -7.52
N ASP A 421 26.05 10.46 -7.38
CA ASP A 421 25.98 11.86 -7.79
C ASP A 421 26.83 12.73 -6.86
N ILE A 422 26.67 12.56 -5.54
CA ILE A 422 27.43 13.32 -4.53
C ILE A 422 28.94 13.12 -4.73
N LEU A 423 29.40 11.88 -4.90
CA LEU A 423 30.82 11.59 -5.11
C LEU A 423 31.35 12.19 -6.41
N TYR A 424 30.57 12.14 -7.50
CA TYR A 424 30.98 12.72 -8.77
C TYR A 424 31.18 14.25 -8.67
N TYR A 425 30.23 14.95 -8.05
CA TYR A 425 30.33 16.40 -7.88
C TYR A 425 31.42 16.80 -6.87
N LEU A 426 31.64 15.98 -5.83
CA LEU A 426 32.67 16.25 -4.82
C LEU A 426 34.09 16.02 -5.35
N LEU A 427 34.32 14.91 -6.06
CA LEU A 427 35.65 14.49 -6.52
C LEU A 427 36.06 15.21 -7.81
N TRP A 428 35.14 15.39 -8.75
CA TRP A 428 35.47 15.84 -10.10
C TRP A 428 35.16 17.31 -10.38
N ARG A 429 34.42 17.98 -9.46
CA ARG A 429 34.05 19.41 -9.53
C ARG A 429 33.72 19.90 -10.95
N PRO A 430 32.75 19.29 -11.64
CA PRO A 430 32.36 19.73 -12.98
C PRO A 430 31.73 21.12 -12.95
N ASP A 431 32.04 21.95 -13.95
CA ASP A 431 31.51 23.32 -14.06
C ASP A 431 30.00 23.38 -14.35
N VAL A 432 29.42 22.26 -14.81
CA VAL A 432 28.01 22.15 -15.20
C VAL A 432 27.34 20.97 -14.48
N PHE A 433 26.13 21.20 -14.00
CA PHE A 433 25.27 20.16 -13.43
C PHE A 433 24.75 19.23 -14.53
N ASP A 434 25.43 18.10 -14.74
CA ASP A 434 25.05 17.08 -15.73
C ASP A 434 24.09 16.04 -15.14
N LEU A 435 22.85 16.07 -15.61
CA LEU A 435 21.79 15.11 -15.26
C LEU A 435 21.74 13.89 -16.18
N LYS A 436 22.63 13.79 -17.19
CA LYS A 436 22.63 12.68 -18.15
C LYS A 436 23.00 11.35 -17.50
N TYR A 437 22.37 10.28 -17.98
CA TYR A 437 22.69 8.92 -17.56
C TYR A 437 24.10 8.51 -18.03
N SER A 438 24.86 7.89 -17.13
CA SER A 438 26.29 7.55 -17.29
C SER A 438 26.64 6.38 -16.38
N ALA A 439 27.83 5.79 -16.54
CA ALA A 439 28.29 4.59 -15.83
C ALA A 439 28.24 4.73 -14.30
N ARG A 440 28.39 5.96 -13.78
CA ARG A 440 28.25 6.25 -12.33
C ARG A 440 26.89 5.86 -11.75
N HIS A 441 25.84 5.85 -12.57
CA HIS A 441 24.48 5.56 -12.10
C HIS A 441 24.12 4.06 -12.15
N LEU A 442 25.04 3.17 -12.57
CA LEU A 442 24.76 1.74 -12.71
C LEU A 442 24.34 1.06 -11.40
N LEU A 443 24.76 1.60 -10.24
CA LEU A 443 24.32 1.12 -8.93
C LEU A 443 22.90 1.58 -8.58
N ASN A 444 22.40 2.65 -9.19
CA ASN A 444 21.06 3.18 -8.95
C ASN A 444 20.02 2.35 -9.72
N PRO A 445 19.17 1.57 -9.04
CA PRO A 445 18.22 0.68 -9.71
C PRO A 445 17.18 1.48 -10.51
N PHE A 446 16.70 2.62 -10.00
CA PHE A 446 15.65 3.41 -10.65
C PHE A 446 16.17 4.07 -11.93
N ARG A 447 17.32 4.75 -11.88
CA ARG A 447 17.88 5.42 -13.07
C ARG A 447 18.36 4.41 -14.11
N THR A 448 18.93 3.28 -13.69
CA THR A 448 19.43 2.24 -14.61
C THR A 448 18.29 1.52 -15.31
N LEU A 449 17.24 1.14 -14.59
CA LEU A 449 16.08 0.49 -15.18
C LEU A 449 15.28 1.43 -16.08
N ALA A 450 15.23 2.74 -15.76
CA ALA A 450 14.57 3.75 -16.60
C ALA A 450 15.34 4.02 -17.91
N ASN A 451 16.68 3.90 -17.90
CA ASN A 451 17.55 4.15 -19.04
C ASN A 451 18.11 2.87 -19.66
N TRP A 452 17.39 1.75 -19.57
CA TRP A 452 17.84 0.44 -20.05
C TRP A 452 18.31 0.40 -21.53
N PRO A 453 17.69 1.14 -22.48
CA PRO A 453 18.22 1.19 -23.85
C PRO A 453 19.69 1.64 -23.93
N LEU A 454 20.10 2.59 -23.07
CA LEU A 454 21.49 3.06 -23.00
C LEU A 454 22.44 2.02 -22.39
N VAL A 455 21.94 1.23 -21.43
CA VAL A 455 22.70 0.13 -20.81
C VAL A 455 23.01 -0.95 -21.84
N GLU A 456 22.04 -1.29 -22.70
CA GLU A 456 22.20 -2.34 -23.70
C GLU A 456 23.09 -1.89 -24.86
N THR A 457 22.88 -0.67 -25.38
CA THR A 457 23.72 -0.08 -26.45
C THR A 457 25.18 0.11 -26.04
N ARG A 458 25.46 0.41 -24.76
CA ARG A 458 26.83 0.55 -24.24
C ARG A 458 27.40 -0.75 -23.65
N ALA A 459 26.70 -1.87 -23.77
CA ALA A 459 27.08 -3.18 -23.23
C ALA A 459 27.38 -3.18 -21.71
N TRP A 460 26.71 -2.32 -20.93
CA TRP A 460 26.87 -2.22 -19.48
C TRP A 460 26.03 -3.23 -18.68
N PHE A 461 25.37 -4.18 -19.35
CA PHE A 461 24.50 -5.18 -18.73
C PHE A 461 25.23 -6.13 -17.77
N SER A 462 26.56 -6.24 -17.85
CA SER A 462 27.37 -7.07 -16.96
C SER A 462 27.25 -6.66 -15.50
N VAL A 463 27.10 -5.36 -15.22
CA VAL A 463 27.01 -4.83 -13.85
C VAL A 463 25.69 -5.23 -13.17
N PRO A 464 24.49 -4.98 -13.74
CA PRO A 464 23.24 -5.49 -13.18
C PRO A 464 23.23 -7.02 -13.00
N VAL A 465 23.83 -7.77 -13.93
CA VAL A 465 23.91 -9.24 -13.83
C VAL A 465 24.81 -9.67 -12.67
N ALA A 466 25.97 -9.05 -12.49
CA ALA A 466 26.87 -9.34 -11.37
C ALA A 466 26.21 -9.00 -10.02
N LEU A 467 25.50 -7.86 -9.93
CA LEU A 467 24.70 -7.50 -8.75
C LEU A 467 23.59 -8.53 -8.49
N GLY A 468 22.91 -8.99 -9.54
CA GLY A 468 21.89 -10.04 -9.43
C GLY A 468 22.44 -11.37 -8.92
N LEU A 469 23.59 -11.81 -9.43
CA LEU A 469 24.25 -13.05 -9.01
C LEU A 469 24.71 -12.98 -7.55
N THR A 470 25.33 -11.86 -7.14
CA THR A 470 25.72 -11.65 -5.74
C THR A 470 24.51 -11.61 -4.81
N GLY A 471 23.41 -10.98 -5.23
CA GLY A 471 22.14 -11.00 -4.52
C GLY A 471 21.54 -12.41 -4.39
N LEU A 472 21.59 -13.21 -5.45
CA LEU A 472 21.12 -14.61 -5.44
C LEU A 472 21.95 -15.47 -4.46
N LEU A 473 23.27 -15.32 -4.48
CA LEU A 473 24.17 -16.00 -3.53
C LEU A 473 23.86 -15.58 -2.08
N ALA A 474 23.58 -14.30 -1.84
CA ALA A 474 23.17 -13.81 -0.53
C ALA A 474 21.82 -14.43 -0.09
N TYR A 475 20.85 -14.57 -0.99
CA TYR A 475 19.59 -15.26 -0.71
C TYR A 475 19.81 -16.72 -0.34
N LEU A 476 20.65 -17.45 -1.08
CA LEU A 476 21.02 -18.83 -0.75
C LEU A 476 21.66 -18.90 0.63
N GLY A 477 22.60 -18.02 0.95
CA GLY A 477 23.20 -17.93 2.28
C GLY A 477 22.19 -17.66 3.40
N VAL A 478 21.21 -16.79 3.16
CA VAL A 478 20.10 -16.53 4.09
C VAL A 478 19.18 -17.74 4.28
N ILE A 479 18.98 -18.54 3.23
CA ILE A 479 18.21 -19.79 3.28
C ILE A 479 18.96 -20.84 4.11
N PHE A 480 20.26 -21.04 3.84
CA PHE A 480 21.10 -22.01 4.58
C PHE A 480 21.21 -21.67 6.07
N THR A 481 21.47 -20.41 6.41
CA THR A 481 21.52 -19.94 7.81
C THR A 481 20.17 -20.14 8.52
N GLY A 482 19.05 -19.92 7.81
CA GLY A 482 17.71 -20.16 8.34
C GLY A 482 17.39 -21.63 8.58
N MET A 483 17.94 -22.56 7.80
CA MET A 483 17.79 -24.01 8.02
C MET A 483 18.58 -24.48 9.25
N GLY A 484 19.80 -23.98 9.45
CA GLY A 484 20.65 -24.35 10.59
C GLY A 484 20.06 -23.95 11.95
N MET A 485 19.43 -22.78 12.05
CA MET A 485 18.82 -22.30 13.30
C MET A 485 17.48 -22.97 13.63
N ALA A 486 16.80 -23.59 12.66
CA ALA A 486 15.54 -24.29 12.90
C ALA A 486 15.69 -25.59 13.72
N GLY A 487 16.93 -26.08 13.88
CA GLY A 487 17.27 -27.27 14.66
C GLY A 487 17.76 -27.00 16.08
N GLN A 488 18.03 -25.75 16.46
CA GLN A 488 18.50 -25.41 17.80
C GLN A 488 17.32 -24.95 18.68
N PRO A 489 17.02 -25.63 19.80
CA PRO A 489 16.11 -25.07 20.79
C PRO A 489 16.69 -23.74 21.26
N ALA A 490 15.84 -22.72 21.40
CA ALA A 490 16.23 -21.44 21.99
C ALA A 490 16.84 -21.71 23.37
N THR A 491 18.16 -21.72 23.46
CA THR A 491 18.88 -21.68 24.72
C THR A 491 18.57 -20.33 25.32
N ILE A 492 17.73 -20.34 26.36
CA ILE A 492 17.61 -19.21 27.26
C ILE A 492 19.03 -19.01 27.80
N ASP A 493 19.62 -17.88 27.46
CA ASP A 493 20.92 -17.46 27.99
C ASP A 493 20.74 -17.28 29.51
N PRO A 494 21.42 -18.07 30.37
CA PRO A 494 21.31 -17.92 31.83
C PRO A 494 21.90 -16.59 32.33
N ASP A 495 22.72 -15.92 31.51
CA ASP A 495 23.53 -14.78 31.93
C ASP A 495 22.94 -13.41 31.54
N GLY A 496 21.63 -13.36 31.32
CA GLY A 496 20.87 -12.12 31.32
C GLY A 496 20.61 -11.64 32.74
N SER A 497 21.65 -11.14 33.41
CA SER A 497 21.63 -10.38 34.67
C SER A 497 20.24 -10.15 35.29
N GLY A 498 19.76 -11.15 36.03
CA GLY A 498 18.78 -10.95 37.09
C GLY A 498 19.47 -10.23 38.23
N ALA A 499 19.34 -8.91 38.27
CA ALA A 499 19.69 -8.12 39.44
C ALA A 499 18.56 -7.13 39.74
N THR A 500 17.96 -7.36 40.92
CA THR A 500 17.13 -6.46 41.73
C THR A 500 15.70 -6.14 41.29
N ALA A 501 14.78 -7.03 41.63
CA ALA A 501 13.53 -6.66 42.31
C ALA A 501 13.12 -7.84 43.20
N GLY A 502 13.60 -7.84 44.44
CA GLY A 502 13.20 -8.82 45.44
C GLY A 502 11.75 -8.61 45.83
N GLU A 503 10.94 -9.65 45.71
CA GLU A 503 9.79 -9.83 46.60
C GLU A 503 10.30 -10.25 47.98
N PRO A 504 9.73 -9.70 49.05
CA PRO A 504 9.63 -10.45 50.29
C PRO A 504 8.16 -10.64 50.68
N GLY A 505 7.85 -11.88 51.06
CA GLY A 505 6.96 -12.11 52.19
C GLY A 505 5.48 -12.28 51.87
N SER A 506 5.09 -13.55 51.78
CA SER A 506 3.81 -14.04 52.26
C SER A 506 3.44 -13.45 53.63
N ALA A 507 2.27 -12.81 53.73
CA ALA A 507 1.52 -12.71 54.97
C ALA A 507 0.03 -12.55 54.65
N HIS A 508 -0.77 -13.36 55.34
CA HIS A 508 -2.22 -13.24 55.50
C HIS A 508 -2.66 -11.82 55.89
N VAL A 509 -3.92 -11.47 55.61
CA VAL A 509 -4.97 -11.04 56.57
C VAL A 509 -6.08 -10.24 55.85
N LEU A 510 -7.30 -10.79 55.96
CA LEU A 510 -8.63 -10.19 56.10
C LEU A 510 -8.74 -8.64 56.01
N TYR A 511 -9.57 -8.12 55.10
CA TYR A 511 -11.01 -7.84 55.30
C TYR A 511 -11.67 -7.52 53.95
#